data_AF-A0AAF0I7I5-F1
#
_entry.id   AF-A0AAF0I7I5-F1
#
_cell.length_a   1.000
_cell.length_b   1.000
_cell.length_c   1.000
_cell.angle_alpha   90.00
_cell.angle_beta   90.00
_cell.angle_gamma   90.00
#
_symmetry.space_group_name_H-M   'P 1'
#
loop_
_entity.id
_entity.type
_entity.pdbx_description
1 polymer ?
#
loop_
_entity_poly.entity_id
_entity_poly.type
_entity_poly.pdbx_seq_one_letter_code
_entity_poly.pdbx_strand_id
1 'polypeptide(L)'
;MLRLSFSYRDIEKEEMFLNEALTKGWLFVKRVGGFYQFKKNDTVNQLIRIEVVQTADMPLLQENVEIITSRVIKNKGMTLVYYLIKADPIVVELRKLSREPHQYLDYYIWLRDRQTFIMYGCVIPLIVLISYWGTIVEKRTSLLNQLAIILLLTIVVGYFIISHKTKGKIKEYRMLSDDYSDQLTLRFIVKVPRLTEKECDELKIAMTYLGKWQYRMSDKNQSYFYVHANTNEVEIKNHLTEYLGTEEGIVVVSPMALFPLGYF
;
A
#
# COMPACT_ATOMS: atom_id res chain seq x y z
N MET A 1 -8.03 -25.41 -24.64
CA MET A 1 -7.36 -24.31 -23.92
C MET A 1 -8.31 -23.12 -23.90
N LEU A 2 -8.74 -22.68 -22.72
CA LEU A 2 -9.64 -21.53 -22.58
C LEU A 2 -8.81 -20.25 -22.44
N ARG A 3 -9.22 -19.17 -23.10
CA ARG A 3 -8.61 -17.83 -22.98
C ARG A 3 -9.67 -16.85 -22.50
N LEU A 4 -9.43 -16.22 -21.36
CA LEU A 4 -10.30 -15.18 -20.81
C LEU A 4 -9.52 -13.86 -20.73
N SER A 5 -10.15 -12.78 -21.20
CA SER A 5 -9.59 -11.43 -21.15
C SER A 5 -10.13 -10.70 -19.94
N PHE A 6 -9.31 -10.60 -18.89
CA PHE A 6 -9.62 -9.76 -17.74
C PHE A 6 -8.30 -9.32 -17.10
N SER A 7 -8.23 -8.11 -16.57
CA SER A 7 -7.04 -7.66 -15.83
C SER A 7 -7.46 -7.23 -14.45
N TYR A 8 -7.34 -8.14 -13.48
CA TYR A 8 -7.38 -7.75 -12.10
C TYR A 8 -6.11 -6.96 -11.78
N ARG A 9 -6.28 -5.85 -11.08
CA ARG A 9 -5.19 -5.06 -10.48
C ARG A 9 -5.04 -5.36 -8.99
N ASP A 10 -6.04 -6.02 -8.43
CA ASP A 10 -6.18 -6.38 -7.02
C ASP A 10 -5.88 -7.89 -6.91
N ILE A 11 -4.89 -8.22 -6.08
CA ILE A 11 -4.36 -9.58 -5.95
C ILE A 11 -5.42 -10.52 -5.39
N GLU A 12 -6.20 -10.09 -4.41
CA GLU A 12 -7.25 -10.91 -3.77
C GLU A 12 -8.35 -11.25 -4.77
N LYS A 13 -8.75 -10.28 -5.59
CA LYS A 13 -9.75 -10.53 -6.64
C LYS A 13 -9.22 -11.44 -7.74
N GLU A 14 -7.95 -11.30 -8.10
CA GLU A 14 -7.29 -12.18 -9.06
C GLU A 14 -7.26 -13.62 -8.51
N GLU A 15 -6.86 -13.82 -7.25
CA GLU A 15 -6.91 -15.12 -6.60
C GLU A 15 -8.32 -15.70 -6.54
N MET A 16 -9.33 -14.92 -6.14
CA MET A 16 -10.73 -15.38 -6.10
C MET A 16 -11.19 -15.87 -7.47
N PHE A 17 -10.90 -15.10 -8.52
CA PHE A 17 -11.23 -15.48 -9.90
C PHE A 17 -10.50 -16.76 -10.34
N LEU A 18 -9.21 -16.87 -10.06
CA LEU A 18 -8.42 -18.06 -10.43
C LEU A 18 -8.89 -19.30 -9.67
N ASN A 19 -9.25 -19.16 -8.39
CA ASN A 19 -9.80 -20.25 -7.59
C ASN A 19 -11.23 -20.64 -8.04
N GLU A 20 -12.06 -19.69 -8.46
CA GLU A 20 -13.37 -19.99 -9.04
C GLU A 20 -13.24 -20.73 -10.39
N ALA A 21 -12.24 -20.39 -11.20
CA ALA A 21 -11.94 -21.15 -12.41
C ALA A 21 -11.47 -22.58 -12.07
N LEU A 22 -10.65 -22.72 -11.03
CA LEU A 22 -10.13 -24.00 -10.56
C LEU A 22 -11.25 -24.92 -10.05
N THR A 23 -12.21 -24.41 -9.29
CA THR A 23 -13.39 -25.20 -8.85
C THR A 23 -14.26 -25.66 -10.01
N LYS A 24 -14.23 -24.95 -11.14
CA LYS A 24 -14.88 -25.33 -12.41
C LYS A 24 -14.04 -26.29 -13.27
N GLY A 25 -12.91 -26.79 -12.75
CA GLY A 25 -12.02 -27.73 -13.46
C GLY A 25 -11.02 -27.07 -14.41
N TRP A 26 -10.75 -25.77 -14.26
CA TRP A 26 -9.80 -25.03 -15.10
C TRP A 26 -8.60 -24.55 -14.29
N LEU A 27 -7.43 -25.17 -14.52
CA LEU A 27 -6.18 -24.76 -13.89
C LEU A 27 -5.51 -23.65 -14.69
N PHE A 28 -5.16 -22.58 -13.99
CA PHE A 28 -4.37 -21.48 -14.52
C PHE A 28 -2.97 -21.95 -14.92
N VAL A 29 -2.49 -21.50 -16.07
CA VAL A 29 -1.17 -21.87 -16.62
C VAL A 29 -0.25 -20.66 -16.72
N LYS A 30 -0.72 -19.59 -17.38
CA LYS A 30 0.07 -18.37 -17.53
C LYS A 30 -0.81 -17.21 -17.92
N ARG A 31 -0.29 -16.00 -17.67
CA ARG A 31 -0.87 -14.75 -18.11
C ARG A 31 0.00 -14.15 -19.21
N VAL A 32 -0.61 -13.82 -20.35
CA VAL A 32 0.06 -13.13 -21.46
C VAL A 32 -0.67 -11.80 -21.67
N GLY A 33 -0.05 -10.71 -21.23
CA GLY A 33 -0.69 -9.40 -21.23
C GLY A 33 -1.93 -9.36 -20.33
N GLY A 34 -3.10 -9.09 -20.94
CA GLY A 34 -4.40 -9.09 -20.27
C GLY A 34 -5.17 -10.42 -20.34
N PHE A 35 -4.55 -11.48 -20.87
CA PHE A 35 -5.21 -12.76 -21.11
C PHE A 35 -4.71 -13.84 -20.16
N TYR A 36 -5.65 -14.56 -19.53
CA TYR A 36 -5.36 -15.78 -18.77
C TYR A 36 -5.49 -17.00 -19.67
N GLN A 37 -4.54 -17.92 -19.55
CA GLN A 37 -4.58 -19.23 -20.21
C GLN A 37 -4.85 -20.32 -19.18
N PHE A 38 -5.82 -21.17 -19.50
CA PHE A 38 -6.21 -22.30 -18.65
C PHE A 38 -6.07 -23.64 -19.37
N LYS A 39 -5.72 -24.67 -18.61
CA LYS A 39 -5.78 -26.08 -19.00
C LYS A 39 -6.86 -26.80 -18.18
N LYS A 40 -7.44 -27.86 -18.75
CA LYS A 40 -8.38 -28.70 -18.01
C LYS A 40 -7.61 -29.38 -16.87
N ASN A 41 -8.25 -29.47 -15.71
CA ASN A 41 -7.70 -30.08 -14.52
C ASN A 41 -8.77 -30.92 -13.84
N ASP A 42 -8.44 -32.19 -13.61
CA ASP A 42 -9.33 -33.15 -12.97
C ASP A 42 -8.94 -33.39 -11.49
N THR A 43 -7.93 -32.66 -11.00
CA THR A 43 -7.44 -32.76 -9.62
C THR A 43 -8.33 -31.95 -8.68
N VAL A 44 -8.75 -32.58 -7.58
CA VAL A 44 -9.52 -31.96 -6.51
C VAL A 44 -8.56 -31.57 -5.37
N ASN A 45 -8.91 -30.56 -4.55
CA ASN A 45 -8.10 -30.05 -3.42
C ASN A 45 -6.82 -29.31 -3.82
N GLN A 46 -6.98 -28.28 -4.65
CA GLN A 46 -5.91 -27.36 -5.01
C GLN A 46 -6.34 -25.92 -4.74
N LEU A 47 -5.39 -25.06 -4.41
CA LEU A 47 -5.59 -23.63 -4.24
C LEU A 47 -4.54 -22.86 -5.02
N ILE A 48 -4.98 -21.82 -5.72
CA ILE A 48 -4.09 -20.83 -6.33
C ILE A 48 -3.90 -19.67 -5.36
N ARG A 49 -2.64 -19.33 -5.09
CA ARG A 49 -2.24 -18.18 -4.29
C ARG A 49 -1.29 -17.28 -5.07
N ILE A 50 -1.39 -15.97 -4.86
CA ILE A 50 -0.54 -14.97 -5.47
C ILE A 50 0.18 -14.21 -4.36
N GLU A 51 1.50 -14.31 -4.36
CA GLU A 51 2.34 -13.57 -3.40
C GLU A 51 3.21 -12.55 -4.10
N VAL A 52 3.41 -11.42 -3.42
CA VAL A 52 4.38 -10.40 -3.82
C VAL A 52 5.67 -10.78 -3.15
N VAL A 53 6.72 -11.06 -3.91
CA VAL A 53 8.04 -11.37 -3.34
C VAL A 53 9.08 -10.42 -3.95
N GLN A 54 10.11 -10.06 -3.19
CA GLN A 54 11.27 -9.42 -3.77
C GLN A 54 11.98 -10.39 -4.71
N THR A 55 12.46 -9.89 -5.85
CA THR A 55 13.05 -10.72 -6.92
C THR A 55 14.35 -11.38 -6.46
N ALA A 56 15.03 -10.80 -5.47
CA ALA A 56 16.21 -11.38 -4.83
C ALA A 56 15.86 -12.54 -3.89
N ASP A 57 14.63 -12.55 -3.33
CA ASP A 57 14.22 -13.46 -2.24
C ASP A 57 13.23 -14.52 -2.74
N MET A 58 13.43 -15.04 -3.95
CA MET A 58 12.53 -16.06 -4.50
C MET A 58 12.56 -17.30 -3.58
N PRO A 59 11.42 -17.73 -3.03
CA PRO A 59 11.42 -18.74 -1.99
C PRO A 59 11.79 -20.10 -2.56
N LEU A 60 12.50 -20.88 -1.75
CA LEU A 60 12.77 -22.29 -2.03
C LEU A 60 11.45 -23.06 -2.10
N LEU A 61 11.26 -23.82 -3.18
CA LEU A 61 10.07 -24.64 -3.41
C LEU A 61 9.87 -25.63 -2.24
N GLN A 62 8.71 -25.56 -1.59
CA GLN A 62 8.28 -26.58 -0.63
C GLN A 62 7.60 -27.74 -1.37
N GLU A 63 7.67 -28.94 -0.80
CA GLU A 63 7.18 -30.19 -1.42
C GLU A 63 5.71 -30.15 -1.88
N ASN A 64 4.87 -29.32 -1.24
CA ASN A 64 3.44 -29.16 -1.54
C ASN A 64 3.06 -27.86 -2.29
N VAL A 65 4.07 -27.11 -2.75
CA VAL A 65 3.89 -25.80 -3.40
C VAL A 65 4.58 -25.80 -4.75
N GLU A 66 3.80 -25.67 -5.82
CA GLU A 66 4.32 -25.60 -7.19
C GLU A 66 4.18 -24.18 -7.73
N ILE A 67 5.25 -23.62 -8.30
CA ILE A 67 5.17 -22.32 -8.99
C ILE A 67 4.57 -22.54 -10.38
N ILE A 68 3.38 -22.00 -10.61
CA ILE A 68 2.70 -22.05 -11.92
C ILE A 68 3.41 -21.11 -12.90
N THR A 69 3.57 -19.86 -12.48
CA THR A 69 4.17 -18.79 -13.26
C THR A 69 4.58 -17.67 -12.33
N SER A 70 5.49 -16.82 -12.80
CA SER A 70 5.83 -15.57 -12.13
C SER A 70 5.71 -14.40 -13.09
N ARG A 71 5.52 -13.20 -12.54
CA ARG A 71 5.46 -11.95 -13.28
C ARG A 71 6.31 -10.91 -12.58
N VAL A 72 7.43 -10.57 -13.21
CA VAL A 72 8.33 -9.52 -12.72
C VAL A 72 7.68 -8.14 -12.95
N ILE A 73 7.60 -7.35 -11.88
CA ILE A 73 7.24 -5.94 -11.92
C ILE A 73 8.52 -5.15 -12.18
N LYS A 74 8.76 -4.82 -13.45
CA LYS A 74 9.92 -4.01 -13.87
C LYS A 74 9.98 -2.70 -13.08
N ASN A 75 11.19 -2.28 -12.71
CA ASN A 75 11.55 -1.04 -11.99
C ASN A 75 11.31 -1.01 -10.47
N LYS A 76 10.84 -2.09 -9.84
CA LYS A 76 10.69 -2.14 -8.37
C LYS A 76 11.27 -3.38 -7.71
N GLY A 77 11.95 -4.25 -8.47
CA GLY A 77 12.54 -5.46 -7.92
C GLY A 77 11.52 -6.42 -7.30
N MET A 78 10.22 -6.28 -7.59
CA MET A 78 9.16 -7.14 -7.07
C MET A 78 8.72 -8.14 -8.14
N THR A 79 8.32 -9.34 -7.73
CA THR A 79 7.78 -10.38 -8.58
C THR A 79 6.48 -10.91 -7.98
N LEU A 80 5.42 -10.93 -8.78
CA LEU A 80 4.20 -11.65 -8.43
C LEU A 80 4.40 -13.12 -8.76
N VAL A 81 4.36 -13.98 -7.75
CA VAL A 81 4.52 -15.42 -7.92
C VAL A 81 3.16 -16.09 -7.73
N TYR A 82 2.77 -16.91 -8.70
CA TYR A 82 1.53 -17.66 -8.68
C TYR A 82 1.84 -19.08 -8.24
N TYR A 83 1.40 -19.44 -7.05
CA TYR A 83 1.57 -20.77 -6.47
C TYR A 83 0.32 -21.62 -6.68
N LEU A 84 0.54 -22.88 -7.02
CA LEU A 84 -0.42 -23.96 -6.88
C LEU A 84 -0.09 -24.71 -5.59
N ILE A 85 -0.96 -24.59 -4.60
CA ILE A 85 -0.84 -25.27 -3.33
C ILE A 85 -1.68 -26.55 -3.43
N LYS A 86 -1.02 -27.70 -3.33
CA LYS A 86 -1.64 -29.02 -3.26
C LYS A 86 -1.76 -29.38 -1.78
N ALA A 87 -2.79 -28.87 -1.11
CA ALA A 87 -2.91 -29.03 0.34
C ALA A 87 -4.34 -29.37 0.77
N ASP A 88 -4.43 -29.99 1.95
CA ASP A 88 -5.68 -30.27 2.64
C ASP A 88 -6.46 -28.96 2.94
N PRO A 89 -7.82 -29.02 2.99
CA PRO A 89 -8.69 -27.84 3.14
C PRO A 89 -8.35 -26.94 4.34
N ILE A 90 -7.86 -27.53 5.43
CA ILE A 90 -7.53 -26.82 6.69
C ILE A 90 -6.26 -25.98 6.54
N VAL A 91 -5.26 -26.48 5.82
CA VAL A 91 -3.99 -25.77 5.57
C VAL A 91 -4.21 -24.59 4.62
N VAL A 92 -5.16 -24.72 3.70
CA VAL A 92 -5.60 -23.68 2.77
C VAL A 92 -6.20 -22.47 3.50
N GLU A 93 -6.96 -22.70 4.56
CA GLU A 93 -7.60 -21.62 5.33
C GLU A 93 -6.58 -20.86 6.20
N LEU A 94 -5.67 -21.59 6.85
CA LEU A 94 -4.59 -21.00 7.66
C LEU A 94 -3.59 -20.19 6.80
N ARG A 95 -3.29 -20.65 5.57
CA ARG A 95 -2.39 -19.90 4.68
C ARG A 95 -2.98 -18.56 4.22
N LYS A 96 -4.30 -18.39 4.14
CA LYS A 96 -4.90 -17.10 3.74
C LYS A 96 -4.49 -15.94 4.67
N LEU A 97 -4.16 -16.23 5.93
CA LEU A 97 -3.77 -15.22 6.93
C LEU A 97 -2.28 -14.83 6.92
N SER A 98 -1.37 -15.69 6.46
CA SER A 98 0.07 -15.40 6.50
C SER A 98 0.51 -14.70 5.21
N ARG A 99 0.29 -13.39 5.13
CA ARG A 99 0.88 -12.50 4.12
C ARG A 99 1.80 -11.53 4.84
N GLU A 100 2.99 -11.31 4.31
CA GLU A 100 3.89 -10.28 4.84
C GLU A 100 3.34 -8.88 4.51
N PRO A 101 2.84 -8.11 5.49
CA PRO A 101 2.08 -6.89 5.21
C PRO A 101 2.89 -5.83 4.45
N HIS A 102 4.19 -5.74 4.71
CA HIS A 102 5.10 -4.78 4.09
C HIS A 102 5.24 -4.96 2.57
N GLN A 103 5.39 -6.20 2.09
CA GLN A 103 5.55 -6.47 0.66
C GLN A 103 4.29 -6.13 -0.13
N TYR A 104 3.11 -6.39 0.46
CA TYR A 104 1.83 -6.02 -0.14
C TYR A 104 1.59 -4.50 -0.09
N LEU A 105 2.01 -3.83 0.98
CA LEU A 105 1.95 -2.38 1.08
C LEU A 105 2.73 -1.71 -0.07
N ASP A 106 3.97 -2.13 -0.31
CA ASP A 106 4.80 -1.61 -1.40
C ASP A 106 4.16 -1.83 -2.78
N TYR A 107 3.55 -3.00 -2.99
CA TYR A 107 2.79 -3.29 -4.21
C TYR A 107 1.63 -2.31 -4.41
N TYR A 108 0.82 -2.06 -3.37
CA TYR A 108 -0.34 -1.17 -3.49
C TYR A 108 0.07 0.31 -3.62
N ILE A 109 1.17 0.74 -2.98
CA ILE A 109 1.76 2.07 -3.19
C ILE A 109 2.20 2.22 -4.65
N TRP A 110 2.93 1.24 -5.19
CA TRP A 110 3.31 1.25 -6.61
C TRP A 110 2.08 1.31 -7.52
N LEU A 111 1.03 0.56 -7.20
CA LEU A 111 -0.21 0.55 -7.98
C LEU A 111 -0.88 1.92 -7.97
N ARG A 112 -0.93 2.59 -6.82
CA ARG A 112 -1.42 3.97 -6.68
C ARG A 112 -0.58 4.92 -7.53
N ASP A 113 0.74 4.88 -7.43
CA ASP A 113 1.62 5.80 -8.16
C ASP A 113 1.48 5.64 -9.68
N ARG A 114 1.33 4.39 -10.14
CA ARG A 114 1.02 4.10 -11.55
C ARG A 114 -0.35 4.63 -11.97
N GLN A 115 -1.37 4.52 -11.12
CA GLN A 115 -2.70 5.09 -11.39
C GLN A 115 -2.62 6.62 -11.49
N THR A 116 -1.92 7.26 -10.56
CA THR A 116 -1.64 8.70 -10.54
C THR A 116 -0.94 9.14 -11.82
N PHE A 117 0.11 8.42 -12.24
CA PHE A 117 0.81 8.69 -13.49
C PHE A 117 -0.10 8.61 -14.71
N ILE A 118 -0.96 7.58 -14.81
CA ILE A 118 -1.92 7.44 -15.92
C ILE A 118 -2.94 8.59 -15.91
N MET A 119 -3.41 9.00 -14.72
CA MET A 119 -4.38 10.09 -14.61
C MET A 119 -3.78 11.40 -15.10
N TYR A 120 -2.64 11.81 -14.55
CA TYR A 120 -2.01 13.08 -14.89
C TYR A 120 -1.35 13.07 -16.27
N GLY A 121 -0.77 11.93 -16.68
CA GLY A 121 -0.03 11.81 -17.94
C GLY A 121 -0.90 11.52 -19.16
N CYS A 122 -2.09 10.93 -19.00
CA CYS A 122 -2.93 10.54 -20.14
C CYS A 122 -4.35 11.11 -20.05
N VAL A 123 -5.04 10.93 -18.90
CA VAL A 123 -6.47 11.25 -18.81
C VAL A 123 -6.72 12.77 -18.81
N ILE A 124 -5.97 13.53 -18.01
CA ILE A 124 -6.13 15.00 -17.95
C ILE A 124 -5.79 15.67 -19.29
N PRO A 125 -4.65 15.36 -19.94
CA PRO A 125 -4.36 15.90 -21.28
C PRO A 125 -5.43 15.55 -22.32
N LEU A 126 -5.98 14.33 -22.26
CA LEU A 126 -7.06 13.90 -23.16
C LEU A 126 -8.34 14.72 -22.93
N ILE A 127 -8.69 15.01 -21.67
CA ILE A 127 -9.82 15.89 -21.33
C ILE A 127 -9.61 17.29 -21.91
N VAL A 128 -8.41 17.85 -21.76
CA VAL A 128 -8.07 19.19 -22.30
C VAL A 128 -8.17 19.18 -23.83
N LEU A 129 -7.63 18.15 -24.49
CA LEU A 129 -7.69 18.00 -25.96
C LEU A 129 -9.12 17.88 -26.47
N ILE A 130 -9.95 17.06 -25.83
CA ILE A 130 -11.36 16.89 -26.22
C ILE A 130 -12.16 18.19 -25.98
N SER A 131 -11.88 18.89 -24.88
CA SER A 131 -12.52 20.18 -24.59
C SER A 131 -12.12 21.23 -25.63
N TYR A 132 -10.85 21.31 -25.99
CA TYR A 132 -10.34 22.21 -27.02
C TYR A 132 -10.90 21.87 -28.42
N TRP A 133 -10.95 20.59 -28.77
CA TRP A 133 -11.56 20.13 -30.02
C TRP A 133 -13.05 20.51 -30.09
N GLY A 134 -13.77 20.37 -28.98
CA GLY A 134 -15.17 20.78 -28.86
C GLY A 134 -15.39 22.28 -29.15
N THR A 135 -14.46 23.14 -28.73
CA THR A 135 -14.54 24.59 -29.00
C THR A 135 -14.26 24.96 -30.46
N ILE A 136 -13.44 24.18 -31.18
CA ILE A 136 -13.13 24.46 -32.60
C ILE A 136 -14.27 24.01 -33.53
N VAL A 137 -14.98 22.92 -33.20
CA VAL A 137 -16.00 22.30 -34.06
C VAL A 137 -17.38 22.95 -33.89
N GLU A 138 -17.40 24.26 -33.70
CA GLU A 138 -18.48 25.09 -33.12
C GLU A 138 -19.84 25.14 -33.87
N LYS A 139 -20.14 24.26 -34.83
CA LYS A 139 -21.38 24.37 -35.64
C LYS A 139 -22.21 23.11 -35.87
N ARG A 140 -21.85 21.95 -35.33
CA ARG A 140 -22.78 20.81 -35.24
C ARG A 140 -22.56 20.07 -33.93
N THR A 141 -23.55 20.10 -33.05
CA THR A 141 -23.68 19.18 -31.91
C THR A 141 -23.91 17.77 -32.44
N SER A 142 -22.87 17.16 -32.99
CA SER A 142 -22.93 15.78 -33.46
C SER A 142 -23.04 14.84 -32.26
N LEU A 143 -23.82 13.77 -32.41
CA LEU A 143 -23.95 12.69 -31.42
C LEU A 143 -22.58 12.16 -30.94
N LEU A 144 -21.56 12.23 -31.79
CA LEU A 144 -20.19 11.83 -31.48
C LEU A 144 -19.57 12.65 -30.33
N ASN A 145 -19.84 13.95 -30.26
CA ASN A 145 -19.32 14.81 -29.18
C ASN A 145 -19.98 14.45 -27.84
N GLN A 146 -21.28 14.15 -27.84
CA GLN A 146 -22.00 13.72 -26.63
C GLN A 146 -21.51 12.35 -26.15
N LEU A 147 -21.30 11.40 -27.06
CA LEU A 147 -20.75 10.09 -26.73
C LEU A 147 -19.32 10.19 -26.17
N ALA A 148 -18.49 11.06 -26.71
CA ALA A 148 -17.13 11.29 -26.21
C ALA A 148 -17.12 11.83 -24.76
N ILE A 149 -18.04 12.74 -24.44
CA ILE A 149 -18.19 13.27 -23.07
C ILE A 149 -18.65 12.17 -22.10
N ILE A 150 -19.64 11.36 -22.50
CA ILE A 150 -20.11 10.23 -21.67
C ILE A 150 -19.00 9.21 -21.44
N LEU A 151 -18.20 8.91 -22.46
CA LEU A 151 -17.05 8.02 -22.37
C LEU A 151 -15.97 8.57 -21.42
N LEU A 152 -15.67 9.87 -21.50
CA LEU A 152 -14.75 10.52 -20.56
C LEU A 152 -15.26 10.43 -19.12
N LEU A 153 -16.54 10.73 -18.90
CA LEU A 153 -17.14 10.74 -17.57
C LEU A 153 -17.12 9.33 -16.96
N THR A 154 -17.41 8.29 -17.76
CA THR A 154 -17.28 6.89 -17.32
C THR A 154 -15.84 6.51 -17.00
N ILE A 155 -14.85 6.97 -17.76
CA ILE A 155 -13.42 6.75 -17.44
C ILE A 155 -13.05 7.43 -16.11
N VAL A 156 -13.48 8.67 -15.88
CA VAL A 156 -13.19 9.42 -14.65
C VAL A 156 -13.86 8.79 -13.43
N VAL A 157 -15.13 8.40 -13.53
CA VAL A 157 -15.84 7.70 -12.45
C VAL A 157 -15.20 6.34 -12.17
N GLY A 158 -14.87 5.58 -13.21
CA GLY A 158 -14.15 4.31 -13.08
C GLY A 158 -12.81 4.47 -12.37
N TYR A 159 -12.06 5.53 -12.70
CA TYR A 159 -10.83 5.88 -11.99
C TYR A 159 -11.10 6.15 -10.50
N PHE A 160 -12.10 6.98 -10.18
CA PHE A 160 -12.38 7.35 -8.79
C PHE A 160 -12.71 6.12 -7.94
N ILE A 161 -13.51 5.19 -8.47
CA ILE A 161 -13.85 3.92 -7.82
C ILE A 161 -12.59 3.09 -7.56
N ILE A 162 -11.71 2.94 -8.56
CA ILE A 162 -10.47 2.15 -8.43
C ILE A 162 -9.50 2.81 -7.44
N SER A 163 -9.37 4.14 -7.49
CA SER A 163 -8.50 4.90 -6.60
C SER A 163 -8.95 4.79 -5.15
N HIS A 164 -10.25 4.93 -4.89
CA HIS A 164 -10.82 4.77 -3.55
C HIS A 164 -10.54 3.37 -2.98
N LYS A 165 -10.74 2.31 -3.78
CA LYS A 165 -10.44 0.93 -3.37
C LYS A 165 -8.96 0.73 -3.06
N THR A 166 -8.07 1.30 -3.88
CA THR A 166 -6.61 1.20 -3.68
C THR A 166 -6.19 1.91 -2.39
N LYS A 167 -6.75 3.10 -2.10
CA LYS A 167 -6.50 3.82 -0.84
C LYS A 167 -6.95 3.03 0.39
N GLY A 168 -8.11 2.37 0.31
CA GLY A 168 -8.60 1.49 1.38
C GLY A 168 -7.62 0.36 1.69
N LYS A 169 -7.11 -0.33 0.66
CA LYS A 169 -6.11 -1.40 0.82
C LYS A 169 -4.78 -0.90 1.37
N ILE A 170 -4.30 0.25 0.91
CA ILE A 170 -3.08 0.87 1.49
C ILE A 170 -3.27 1.13 2.99
N LYS A 171 -4.43 1.65 3.40
CA LYS A 171 -4.72 1.90 4.82
C LYS A 171 -4.72 0.60 5.63
N GLU A 172 -5.38 -0.44 5.12
CA GLU A 172 -5.44 -1.78 5.75
C GLU A 172 -4.04 -2.37 5.94
N TYR A 173 -3.23 -2.45 4.87
CA TYR A 173 -1.90 -3.04 4.95
C TYR A 173 -0.92 -2.22 5.78
N ARG A 174 -1.09 -0.88 5.87
CA ARG A 174 -0.31 -0.04 6.81
C ARG A 174 -0.59 -0.33 8.27
N MET A 175 -1.86 -0.54 8.62
CA MET A 175 -2.23 -0.92 9.98
C MET A 175 -1.62 -2.27 10.36
N LEU A 176 -1.57 -3.21 9.40
CA LEU A 176 -0.98 -4.53 9.61
C LEU A 176 0.55 -4.52 9.64
N SER A 177 1.19 -3.51 9.04
CA SER A 177 2.64 -3.40 8.91
C SER A 177 3.27 -2.40 9.89
N ASP A 178 2.50 -1.78 10.77
CA ASP A 178 2.92 -0.65 11.62
C ASP A 178 3.67 0.47 10.86
N ASP A 179 3.44 0.62 9.54
CA ASP A 179 4.08 1.67 8.75
C ASP A 179 3.17 2.88 8.59
N TYR A 180 3.36 3.84 9.51
CA TYR A 180 2.63 5.10 9.56
C TYR A 180 3.30 6.23 8.75
N SER A 181 4.29 5.93 7.89
CA SER A 181 5.15 6.90 7.17
C SER A 181 4.43 8.00 6.37
N ASP A 182 3.20 7.77 5.93
CA ASP A 182 2.43 8.65 5.03
C ASP A 182 1.11 9.14 5.68
N GLN A 183 0.87 8.85 6.97
CA GLN A 183 -0.16 9.58 7.71
C GLN A 183 0.37 11.00 7.96
N LEU A 184 -0.49 12.00 8.06
CA LEU A 184 -0.13 13.34 8.57
C LEU A 184 0.29 13.20 10.04
N THR A 185 1.44 12.56 10.30
CA THR A 185 2.03 12.46 11.63
C THR A 185 2.54 13.84 11.95
N LEU A 186 1.97 14.45 12.99
CA LEU A 186 2.46 15.73 13.48
C LEU A 186 3.87 15.50 14.01
N ARG A 187 4.78 16.41 13.66
CA ARG A 187 6.16 16.38 14.14
C ARG A 187 6.23 17.11 15.47
N PHE A 188 6.25 16.38 16.56
CA PHE A 188 6.43 16.95 17.90
C PHE A 188 7.91 17.18 18.17
N ILE A 189 8.21 18.27 18.89
CA ILE A 189 9.53 18.51 19.48
C ILE A 189 9.44 18.05 20.92
N VAL A 190 10.14 16.98 21.24
CA VAL A 190 10.19 16.43 22.60
C VAL A 190 11.52 16.80 23.23
N LYS A 191 11.43 17.36 24.42
CA LYS A 191 12.54 17.76 25.25
C LYS A 191 12.44 16.95 26.53
N VAL A 192 13.52 16.25 26.88
CA VAL A 192 13.60 15.42 28.07
C VAL A 192 14.86 15.79 28.87
N PRO A 193 14.95 15.42 30.16
CA PRO A 193 16.19 15.48 30.92
C PRO A 193 17.35 14.81 30.18
N ARG A 194 18.58 15.22 30.47
CA ARG A 194 19.75 14.67 29.78
C ARG A 194 19.84 13.16 29.98
N LEU A 195 19.78 12.45 28.87
CA LEU A 195 20.00 11.01 28.81
C LEU A 195 21.40 10.72 28.28
N THR A 196 21.99 9.62 28.71
CA THR A 196 23.18 9.04 28.07
C THR A 196 22.83 8.52 26.68
N GLU A 197 23.83 8.31 25.83
CA GLU A 197 23.62 7.80 24.46
C GLU A 197 22.90 6.44 24.45
N LYS A 198 23.22 5.58 25.43
CA LYS A 198 22.57 4.29 25.63
C LYS A 198 21.09 4.43 26.03
N GLU A 199 20.78 5.32 26.97
CA GLU A 199 19.40 5.60 27.39
C GLU A 199 18.57 6.26 26.27
N CYS A 200 19.21 7.04 25.39
CA CYS A 200 18.55 7.60 24.20
C CYS A 200 18.09 6.50 23.23
N ASP A 201 18.88 5.45 23.05
CA ASP A 201 18.52 4.34 22.17
C ASP A 201 17.50 3.39 22.81
N GLU A 202 17.62 3.15 24.12
CA GLU A 202 16.62 2.40 24.89
C GLU A 202 15.25 3.12 24.87
N LEU A 203 15.22 4.44 25.00
CA LEU A 203 13.99 5.23 24.89
C LEU A 203 13.36 5.14 23.50
N LYS A 204 14.15 5.24 22.43
CA LYS A 204 13.63 5.08 21.05
C LYS A 204 12.95 3.73 20.87
N ILE A 205 13.59 2.67 21.35
CA ILE A 205 13.06 1.30 21.24
C ILE A 205 11.79 1.16 22.09
N ALA A 206 11.83 1.58 23.35
CA ALA A 206 10.70 1.49 24.27
C ALA A 206 9.47 2.27 23.79
N MET A 207 9.68 3.43 23.14
CA MET A 207 8.61 4.35 22.73
C MET A 207 8.23 4.23 21.24
N THR A 208 8.69 3.19 20.54
CA THR A 208 8.40 2.99 19.11
C THR A 208 6.89 2.90 18.83
N TYR A 209 6.10 2.40 19.79
CA TYR A 209 4.64 2.30 19.65
C TYR A 209 3.92 3.66 19.59
N LEU A 210 4.53 4.74 20.11
CA LEU A 210 3.97 6.10 20.06
C LEU A 210 4.25 6.80 18.73
N GLY A 211 5.28 6.35 17.99
CA GLY A 211 5.68 6.98 16.74
C GLY A 211 7.15 6.77 16.40
N LYS A 212 7.62 7.45 15.34
CA LYS A 212 9.02 7.40 14.92
C LYS A 212 9.83 8.47 15.66
N TRP A 213 10.80 8.03 16.45
CA TRP A 213 11.69 8.90 17.24
C TRP A 213 13.01 9.16 16.52
N GLN A 214 13.42 10.42 16.45
CA GLN A 214 14.71 10.84 15.92
C GLN A 214 15.44 11.68 16.95
N TYR A 215 16.61 11.22 17.39
CA TYR A 215 17.48 12.00 18.26
C TYR A 215 18.14 13.13 17.47
N ARG A 216 18.14 14.35 18.01
CA ARG A 216 18.74 15.52 17.34
C ARG A 216 20.05 15.93 17.98
N MET A 217 20.01 16.17 19.29
CA MET A 217 21.13 16.73 20.05
C MET A 217 20.87 16.63 21.55
N SER A 218 21.93 16.70 22.35
CA SER A 218 21.85 16.98 23.78
C SER A 218 22.60 18.26 24.08
N ASP A 219 21.99 19.11 24.89
CA ASP A 219 22.63 20.23 25.58
C ASP A 219 23.04 19.78 27.00
N LYS A 220 23.68 20.67 27.78
CA LYS A 220 24.23 20.39 29.11
C LYS A 220 23.26 19.70 30.06
N ASN A 221 21.97 20.05 29.99
CA ASN A 221 20.94 19.52 30.91
C ASN A 221 19.76 18.80 30.23
N GLN A 222 19.67 18.81 28.89
CA GLN A 222 18.46 18.41 28.17
C GLN A 222 18.78 17.69 26.85
N SER A 223 17.99 16.68 26.51
CA SER A 223 18.07 15.96 25.23
C SER A 223 16.83 16.25 24.37
N TYR A 224 17.05 16.42 23.07
CA TYR A 224 16.02 16.83 22.11
C TYR A 224 15.74 15.73 21.09
N PHE A 225 14.46 15.44 20.91
CA PHE A 225 13.94 14.45 19.98
C PHE A 225 12.88 15.06 19.06
N TYR A 226 12.84 14.57 17.83
CA TYR A 226 11.68 14.72 16.97
C TYR A 226 10.86 13.44 17.02
N VAL A 227 9.55 13.60 17.20
CA VAL A 227 8.62 12.48 17.25
C VAL A 227 7.56 12.67 16.19
N HIS A 228 7.48 11.72 15.27
CA HIS A 228 6.40 11.65 14.29
C HIS A 228 5.32 10.71 14.84
N ALA A 229 4.25 11.29 15.36
CA ALA A 229 3.20 10.56 16.05
C ALA A 229 1.80 10.99 15.57
N ASN A 230 0.82 10.11 15.74
CA ASN A 230 -0.61 10.39 15.50
C ASN A 230 -1.40 10.53 16.82
N THR A 231 -0.69 10.79 17.92
CA THR A 231 -1.25 11.00 19.26
C THR A 231 -1.15 12.48 19.65
N ASN A 232 -1.86 12.87 20.71
CA ASN A 232 -1.86 14.24 21.23
C ASN A 232 -0.62 14.51 22.12
N GLU A 233 -0.32 15.79 22.35
CA GLU A 233 0.82 16.24 23.16
C GLU A 233 0.78 15.69 24.59
N VAL A 234 -0.42 15.62 25.19
CA VAL A 234 -0.65 15.20 26.57
C VAL A 234 -0.34 13.71 26.74
N GLU A 235 -0.73 12.88 25.78
CA GLU A 235 -0.54 11.44 25.79
C GLU A 235 0.94 11.08 25.61
N ILE A 236 1.66 11.77 24.71
CA ILE A 236 3.13 11.64 24.60
C ILE A 236 3.79 12.04 25.93
N LYS A 237 3.37 13.16 26.53
CA LYS A 237 3.92 13.62 27.81
C LYS A 237 3.67 12.60 28.92
N ASN A 238 2.46 12.06 29.02
CA ASN A 238 2.08 11.10 30.06
C ASN A 238 2.94 9.83 29.98
N HIS A 239 3.11 9.25 28.78
CA HIS A 239 3.94 8.06 28.61
C HIS A 239 5.43 8.34 28.88
N LEU A 240 5.93 9.53 28.53
CA LEU A 240 7.30 9.92 28.87
C LEU A 240 7.49 10.09 30.38
N THR A 241 6.53 10.69 31.08
CA THR A 241 6.56 10.85 32.53
C THR A 241 6.53 9.49 33.24
N GLU A 242 5.71 8.56 32.74
CA GLU A 242 5.65 7.18 33.24
C GLU A 242 6.98 6.45 33.04
N TYR A 243 7.61 6.60 31.87
CA TYR A 243 8.87 5.93 31.55
C TYR A 243 10.08 6.52 32.30
N LEU A 244 10.17 7.84 32.41
CA LEU A 244 11.29 8.54 33.05
C LEU A 244 11.11 8.68 34.57
N GLY A 245 9.92 8.44 35.10
CA GLY A 245 9.61 8.56 36.53
C GLY A 245 9.61 9.99 37.06
N THR A 246 9.75 11.00 36.19
CA THR A 246 9.80 12.42 36.57
C THR A 246 9.08 13.27 35.54
N GLU A 247 8.21 14.17 35.98
CA GLU A 247 7.59 15.17 35.08
C GLU A 247 8.53 16.36 34.82
N GLU A 248 9.51 16.56 35.70
CA GLU A 248 10.45 17.69 35.63
C GLU A 248 11.32 17.63 34.38
N GLY A 249 11.25 18.68 33.56
CA GLY A 249 12.08 18.82 32.36
C GLY A 249 11.53 18.17 31.09
N ILE A 250 10.37 17.51 31.14
CA ILE A 250 9.68 16.97 29.96
C ILE A 250 8.80 18.06 29.33
N VAL A 251 9.15 18.48 28.12
CA VAL A 251 8.35 19.41 27.32
C VAL A 251 8.10 18.80 25.95
N VAL A 252 6.84 18.60 25.60
CA VAL A 252 6.40 18.17 24.26
C VAL A 252 5.78 19.39 23.60
N VAL A 253 6.25 19.76 22.41
CA VAL A 253 5.71 20.91 21.67
C VAL A 253 5.13 20.43 20.35
N SER A 254 3.83 20.62 20.19
CA SER A 254 3.13 20.39 18.93
C SER A 254 3.47 21.45 17.87
N PRO A 255 3.46 21.11 16.56
CA PRO A 255 3.52 22.11 15.48
C PRO A 255 2.47 23.21 15.60
N MET A 256 1.31 22.90 16.18
CA MET A 256 0.21 23.86 16.41
C MET A 256 0.48 24.77 17.61
N ALA A 257 1.29 24.35 18.58
CA ALA A 257 1.67 25.18 19.72
C ALA A 257 2.71 26.26 19.35
N LEU A 258 3.40 26.08 18.21
CA LEU A 258 4.29 27.09 17.62
C LEU A 258 3.52 28.14 16.79
N PHE A 259 2.22 27.94 16.55
CA PHE A 259 1.41 28.81 15.69
C PHE A 259 1.13 30.24 16.22
N PRO A 260 1.36 30.62 17.51
CA PRO A 260 1.37 32.03 17.92
C PRO A 260 2.77 32.68 17.88
N LEU A 261 3.85 31.93 17.64
CA LEU A 261 5.20 32.47 17.46
C LEU A 261 5.45 32.68 15.96
N GLY A 262 4.95 33.80 15.46
CA GLY A 262 4.82 34.10 14.04
C GLY A 262 6.11 33.91 13.21
N TYR A 263 5.88 33.69 11.92
CA TYR A 263 6.82 34.11 10.87
C TYR A 263 7.18 35.58 11.09
N PHE A 264 8.41 35.83 11.53
CA PHE A 264 9.17 37.05 11.31
C PHE A 264 10.58 36.63 10.91
#